data_AF-A0A7C5LWZ1-F1
#
_entry.id   AF-A0A7C5LWZ1-F1
#
_cell.length_a   1.000
_cell.length_b   1.000
_cell.length_c   1.000
_cell.angle_alpha   90.00
_cell.angle_beta   90.00
_cell.angle_gamma   90.00
#
_symmetry.space_group_name_H-M   'P 1'
#
loop_
_entity.id
_entity.type
_entity.pdbx_description
1 polymer ?
#
loop_
_entity_poly.entity_id
_entity_poly.type
_entity_poly.pdbx_seq_one_letter_code
_entity_poly.pdbx_strand_id
1 'polypeptide(L)' 'MNVPDLTDPIDAVITWVDGADPALAEKRRQYLADPTAPGAAATRFASSDEVIWCTLSILHFAPFFRKIWFVTDNQTP' A
#
# COMPACT_ATOMS: atom_id res chain seq x y z
N MET A 1 18.53 18.86 17.63
CA MET A 1 17.59 17.85 17.10
C MET A 1 16.25 18.13 17.77
N ASN A 2 15.22 18.51 17.01
CA ASN A 2 13.92 18.79 17.58
C ASN A 2 13.26 17.47 17.95
N VAL A 3 13.02 17.22 19.24
CA VAL A 3 12.31 16.03 19.68
C VAL A 3 10.82 16.33 19.48
N PRO A 4 10.06 15.49 18.75
CA PRO A 4 8.63 15.71 18.59
C PRO A 4 7.96 15.75 19.97
N ASP A 5 7.07 16.72 20.18
CA ASP A 5 6.22 16.71 21.36
C ASP A 5 5.23 15.54 21.20
N LEU A 6 4.87 14.87 22.30
CA LEU A 6 3.84 13.84 22.30
C LEU A 6 2.46 14.41 21.88
N THR A 7 2.33 15.74 21.81
CA THR A 7 1.14 16.44 21.31
C THR A 7 1.15 16.70 19.80
N ASP A 8 2.28 16.46 19.11
CA ASP A 8 2.36 16.67 17.67
C ASP A 8 1.39 15.70 16.95
N PRO A 9 0.60 16.19 15.98
CA PRO A 9 -0.37 15.35 15.29
C PRO A 9 0.34 14.27 14.46
N ILE A 10 -0.11 13.02 14.62
CA ILE A 10 0.39 11.88 13.88
C ILE A 10 -0.57 11.57 12.72
N ASP A 11 -0.03 11.37 11.52
CA ASP A 11 -0.78 10.88 10.36
C ASP A 11 -0.33 9.46 9.99
N ALA A 12 -1.25 8.67 9.44
CA ALA A 12 -0.96 7.38 8.84
C ALA A 12 -0.73 7.53 7.33
N VAL A 13 0.25 6.81 6.78
CA VAL A 13 0.49 6.73 5.34
C VAL A 13 0.42 5.25 4.92
N ILE A 14 -0.50 4.93 4.02
CA ILE A 14 -0.69 3.60 3.46
C ILE A 14 -0.17 3.61 2.02
N THR A 15 0.90 2.88 1.75
CA THR A 15 1.35 2.58 0.39
C THR A 15 0.63 1.35 -0.10
N TRP A 16 -0.07 1.45 -1.23
CA TRP A 16 -0.87 0.35 -1.73
C TRP A 16 -0.92 0.33 -3.26
N VAL A 17 -1.06 -0.87 -3.82
CA VAL A 17 -1.36 -1.08 -5.22
C VAL A 17 -2.41 -2.18 -5.39
N ASP A 18 -3.26 -2.06 -6.42
CA ASP A 18 -4.09 -3.18 -6.88
C ASP A 18 -3.22 -4.14 -7.68
N GLY A 19 -2.96 -5.31 -7.11
CA GLY A 19 -2.18 -6.36 -7.72
C GLY A 19 -2.75 -6.94 -9.01
N ALA A 20 -4.08 -6.85 -9.19
CA ALA A 20 -4.82 -7.30 -10.35
C ALA A 20 -4.92 -6.25 -11.48
N ASP A 21 -4.40 -5.04 -11.27
CA ASP A 21 -4.43 -3.98 -12.27
C ASP A 21 -3.60 -4.36 -13.52
N PRO A 22 -4.22 -4.38 -14.71
CA PRO A 22 -3.52 -4.68 -15.96
C PRO A 22 -2.42 -3.69 -16.30
N ALA A 23 -2.56 -2.40 -15.97
CA ALA A 23 -1.53 -1.39 -16.22
C ALA A 23 -0.29 -1.64 -15.36
N LEU A 24 -0.49 -2.00 -14.08
CA LEU A 24 0.60 -2.41 -13.20
C LEU A 24 1.25 -3.71 -13.69
N ALA A 25 0.45 -4.69 -14.12
CA ALA A 25 0.96 -5.94 -14.68
C ALA A 25 1.84 -5.71 -15.92
N GLU A 26 1.41 -4.83 -16.83
CA GLU A 26 2.18 -4.44 -18.00
C GLU A 26 3.50 -3.76 -17.62
N LYS A 27 3.44 -2.77 -16.71
CA LYS A 27 4.61 -2.05 -16.21
C LYS A 27 5.63 -3.01 -15.59
N ARG A 28 5.20 -3.96 -14.77
CA ARG A 28 6.07 -4.99 -14.16
C ARG A 28 6.74 -5.88 -15.20
N ARG A 29 6.01 -6.30 -16.24
CA ARG A 29 6.54 -7.17 -17.29
C ARG A 29 7.75 -6.56 -18.00
N GLN A 30 7.81 -5.23 -18.13
CA GLN A 30 8.93 -4.52 -18.74
C GLN A 30 10.25 -4.67 -17.95
N TYR A 31 10.18 -4.92 -16.65
CA TYR A 31 11.35 -5.08 -15.77
C TYR A 31 11.65 -6.53 -15.42
N LEU A 32 10.85 -7.47 -15.95
CA LEU A 32 10.96 -8.88 -15.62
C LEU A 32 11.94 -9.57 -16.57
N ALA A 33 13.15 -9.85 -16.07
CA ALA A 33 14.19 -10.51 -16.86
C ALA A 33 13.87 -11.99 -17.17
N ASP A 34 13.25 -12.70 -16.22
CA ASP A 34 12.85 -14.10 -16.36
C ASP A 34 11.42 -14.31 -15.81
N PRO A 35 10.44 -14.62 -16.66
CA PRO A 35 9.06 -14.85 -16.24
C PRO A 35 8.84 -16.18 -15.48
N THR A 36 9.83 -17.08 -15.48
CA THR A 36 9.76 -18.35 -14.76
C THR A 36 10.35 -18.26 -13.35
N ALA A 37 11.00 -17.15 -13.02
CA ALA A 37 11.57 -16.94 -11.70
C ALA A 37 10.47 -17.01 -10.61
N PRO A 38 10.73 -17.61 -9.43
CA PRO A 38 9.74 -17.71 -8.36
C PRO A 38 9.16 -16.36 -7.90
N GLY A 39 9.94 -15.28 -8.02
CA GLY A 39 9.50 -13.91 -7.71
C GLY A 39 8.54 -13.30 -8.74
N ALA A 40 8.42 -13.91 -9.92
CA ALA A 40 7.52 -13.51 -10.99
C ALA A 40 6.10 -14.06 -10.85
N ALA A 41 5.90 -15.02 -9.94
CA ALA A 41 4.62 -15.70 -9.78
C ALA A 41 3.49 -14.70 -9.46
N ALA A 42 2.35 -14.82 -10.14
CA ALA A 42 1.20 -13.93 -9.97
C ALA A 42 0.73 -13.83 -8.50
N THR A 43 0.90 -14.91 -7.72
CA THR A 43 0.57 -14.94 -6.29
C THR A 43 1.41 -13.99 -5.43
N ARG A 44 2.57 -13.54 -5.91
CA ARG A 44 3.39 -12.50 -5.23
C ARG A 44 2.78 -11.10 -5.35
N PHE A 45 1.81 -10.96 -6.22
CA PHE A 45 1.12 -9.71 -6.49
C PHE A 45 -0.38 -9.85 -6.29
N ALA A 46 -0.85 -10.84 -5.54
CA ALA A 46 -2.27 -10.92 -5.21
C ALA A 46 -2.61 -9.81 -4.21
N SER A 47 -3.71 -9.09 -4.47
CA SER A 47 -4.36 -8.22 -3.50
C SER A 47 -5.58 -8.93 -2.91
N SER A 48 -5.83 -8.74 -1.63
CA SER A 48 -6.85 -9.41 -0.82
C SER A 48 -7.45 -8.43 0.19
N ASP A 49 -7.97 -7.31 -0.33
CA ASP A 49 -8.63 -6.24 0.43
C ASP A 49 -7.77 -5.66 1.57
N GLU A 50 -6.44 -5.79 1.51
CA GLU A 50 -5.52 -5.35 2.56
C GLU A 50 -5.65 -3.85 2.85
N VAL A 51 -5.94 -3.03 1.82
CA VAL A 51 -6.16 -1.59 1.98
C VAL A 51 -7.42 -1.30 2.78
N ILE A 52 -8.49 -2.08 2.57
CA ILE A 52 -9.75 -1.96 3.29
C ILE A 52 -9.54 -2.35 4.75
N TRP A 53 -8.97 -3.53 4.99
CA TRP A 53 -8.76 -4.04 6.35
C TRP A 53 -7.77 -3.20 7.16
N CYS A 54 -6.70 -2.70 6.53
CA CYS A 54 -5.76 -1.78 7.15
C CYS A 54 -6.46 -0.48 7.55
N THR A 55 -7.23 0.11 6.64
CA THR A 55 -7.97 1.37 6.89
C THR A 55 -9.00 1.20 8.00
N LEU A 56 -9.82 0.14 7.94
CA LEU A 56 -10.82 -0.15 8.99
C LEU A 56 -10.16 -0.39 10.35
N SER A 57 -9.00 -1.06 10.37
CA SER A 57 -8.25 -1.29 11.60
C SER A 57 -7.74 0.01 12.20
N ILE A 58 -7.22 0.94 11.38
CA ILE A 58 -6.80 2.26 11.85
C ILE A 58 -7.99 3.04 12.42
N LEU A 59 -9.11 3.08 11.68
CA LEU A 59 -10.31 3.80 12.11
C LEU A 59 -10.89 3.27 13.43
N HIS A 60 -10.79 1.96 13.67
CA HIS A 60 -11.35 1.32 14.85
C HIS A 60 -10.39 1.32 16.05
N PHE A 61 -9.12 0.99 15.83
CA PHE A 61 -8.16 0.73 16.90
C PHE A 61 -7.15 1.86 17.15
N ALA A 62 -7.00 2.81 16.21
CA ALA A 62 -6.01 3.87 16.29
C ALA A 62 -6.63 5.27 16.03
N PRO A 63 -7.63 5.70 16.83
CA PRO A 63 -8.32 6.98 16.63
C PRO A 63 -7.44 8.22 16.89
N PHE A 64 -6.20 8.03 17.35
CA PHE A 64 -5.23 9.10 17.56
C PHE A 64 -4.58 9.60 16.26
N PHE A 65 -4.70 8.88 15.14
CA PHE A 65 -4.27 9.40 13.85
C PHE A 65 -5.19 10.52 13.39
N ARG A 66 -4.60 11.66 13.03
CA ARG A 66 -5.33 12.83 12.53
C ARG A 66 -5.80 12.63 11.09
N LYS A 67 -4.95 12.08 10.22
CA LYS A 67 -5.24 11.82 8.81
C LYS A 67 -4.71 10.46 8.37
N ILE A 68 -5.36 9.89 7.36
CA ILE A 68 -4.89 8.71 6.63
C ILE A 68 -4.63 9.15 5.19
N TRP A 69 -3.40 8.98 4.73
CA TRP A 69 -2.98 9.27 3.36
C TRP A 69 -2.74 7.98 2.60
N PHE A 70 -3.20 7.92 1.35
CA PHE A 70 -2.92 6.82 0.44
C PHE A 70 -1.90 7.27 -0.60
N VAL A 71 -0.87 6.45 -0.79
CA VAL A 71 0.12 6.62 -1.86
C VAL A 71 0.01 5.42 -2.77
N THR A 72 -0.40 5.64 -4.01
CA THR A 72 -0.70 4.60 -4.99
C THR A 72 0.05 4.82 -6.30
N ASP A 73 0.13 3.78 -7.13
CA ASP A 73 0.64 3.88 -8.52
C ASP A 73 -0.48 4.32 -9.48
N ASN A 74 -1.07 5.50 -9.22
CA ASN A 74 -2.19 6.09 -9.99
C ASN A 74 -3.50 5.28 -9.94
N GLN A 75 -3.62 4.38 -8.96
CA GLN A 75 -4.80 3.59 -8.66
C GLN A 75 -5.65 4.29 -7.60
N THR A 76 -6.96 4.04 -7.61
CA THR A 76 -7.90 4.56 -6.60
C THR A 76 -8.21 3.44 -5.61
N PRO A 77 -7.78 3.55 -4.33
CA PRO A 77 -8.19 2.65 -3.25
C PRO A 77 -9.69 2.69 -2.98
#